data_AF-A0A098RY05-F1
#
_entry.id   AF-A0A098RY05-F1
#
_cell.length_a   1.000
_cell.length_b   1.000
_cell.length_c   1.000
_cell.angle_alpha   90.00
_cell.angle_beta   90.00
_cell.angle_gamma   90.00
#
_symmetry.space_group_name_H-M   'P 1'
#
loop_
_entity.id
_entity.type
_entity.pdbx_description
1 polymer ?
#
loop_
_entity_poly.entity_id
_entity_poly.type
_entity_poly.pdbx_seq_one_letter_code
_entity_poly.pdbx_strand_id
1 'polypeptide(L)' 'MSIINDWKFVLLLCLTLGLAPFYPEPHIWGKIKWIRGGAVGMQALDWFDVVLHGFPWVLLIRLLIRRLP' A
#
# COMPACT_ATOMS: atom_id res chain seq x y z
N MET A 1 -18.23 -9.14 12.02
CA MET A 1 -17.71 -8.73 10.70
C MET A 1 -16.19 -8.80 10.76
N SER A 2 -15.51 -9.39 9.77
CA SER A 2 -14.04 -9.37 9.74
C SER A 2 -13.54 -7.97 9.37
N ILE A 3 -12.57 -7.43 10.10
CA ILE A 3 -12.02 -6.08 9.89
C ILE A 3 -11.47 -5.87 8.47
N ILE A 4 -10.90 -6.91 7.85
CA ILE A 4 -10.42 -6.86 6.45
C ILE A 4 -11.55 -6.88 5.41
N ASN A 5 -12.82 -6.98 5.83
CA ASN A 5 -14.01 -6.86 5.00
C ASN A 5 -14.76 -5.53 5.19
N ASP A 6 -14.33 -4.70 6.15
CA ASP A 6 -14.93 -3.40 6.42
C ASP A 6 -14.31 -2.35 5.49
N TRP A 7 -15.14 -1.78 4.61
CA TRP A 7 -14.71 -0.77 3.64
C TRP A 7 -14.16 0.49 4.31
N LYS A 8 -14.76 0.95 5.40
CA LYS A 8 -14.31 2.16 6.10
C LYS A 8 -12.95 1.92 6.72
N PHE A 9 -12.77 0.76 7.36
CA PHE A 9 -11.49 0.39 7.95
C PHE A 9 -10.39 0.27 6.89
N VAL A 10 -10.64 -0.44 5.79
CA VAL A 10 -9.65 -0.62 4.72
C VAL A 10 -9.31 0.71 4.03
N LEU A 11 -10.30 1.57 3.78
CA LEU A 11 -10.07 2.92 3.26
C LEU A 11 -9.23 3.77 4.22
N LEU A 12 -9.53 3.71 5.52
CA LEU A 12 -8.74 4.41 6.53
C LEU A 12 -7.28 3.91 6.54
N LEU A 13 -7.05 2.60 6.44
CA LEU A 13 -5.69 2.05 6.33
C LEU A 13 -4.97 2.51 5.06
N CYS A 14 -5.66 2.61 3.92
CA CYS A 14 -5.06 3.14 2.69
C CYS A 14 -4.65 4.60 2.87
N LEU A 15 -5.55 5.42 3.41
CA LEU A 15 -5.32 6.86 3.61
C LEU A 15 -4.33 7.18 4.73
N THR A 16 -4.00 6.21 5.59
CA THR A 16 -3.04 6.36 6.69
C THR A 16 -1.77 5.56 6.40
N LEU A 17 -1.69 4.32 6.87
CA LEU A 17 -0.52 3.44 6.70
C LEU A 17 -0.12 3.27 5.22
N GLY A 18 -1.08 3.20 4.31
CA GLY A 18 -0.80 3.01 2.89
C GLY A 18 -0.13 4.20 2.20
N LEU A 19 -0.29 5.41 2.75
CA LEU A 19 0.27 6.65 2.21
C LEU A 19 1.38 7.25 3.07
N ALA A 20 1.55 6.80 4.32
CA ALA A 20 2.57 7.32 5.22
C ALA A 20 4.00 6.93 4.77
N PRO A 21 5.03 7.65 5.26
CA PRO A 21 5.02 9.11 5.47
C PRO A 21 4.53 9.87 4.22
N PHE A 22 3.86 11.00 4.44
CA PHE A 22 3.19 11.77 3.36
C PHE A 22 4.07 12.85 2.72
N TYR A 23 5.14 13.28 3.41
CA TYR A 23 6.02 14.35 2.96
C TYR A 23 7.46 13.83 2.79
N PRO A 24 8.20 14.25 1.75
CA PRO A 24 7.76 15.12 0.65
C PRO A 24 6.77 14.43 -0.31
N GLU A 25 6.67 13.11 -0.28
CA GLU A 25 5.67 12.31 -0.99
C GLU A 25 5.40 11.00 -0.25
N PRO A 26 4.28 10.31 -0.52
CA PRO A 26 3.97 9.00 0.04
C PRO A 26 5.08 7.97 -0.18
N HIS A 27 5.41 7.21 0.85
CA HIS A 27 6.49 6.23 0.76
C HIS A 27 6.26 5.18 -0.32
N ILE A 28 5.04 4.65 -0.40
CA ILE A 28 4.67 3.70 -1.45
C ILE A 28 4.91 4.27 -2.85
N TRP A 29 4.68 5.58 -3.05
CA TRP A 29 4.89 6.25 -4.33
C TRP A 29 6.39 6.36 -4.66
N GLY A 30 7.20 6.74 -3.68
CA GLY A 30 8.66 6.74 -3.79
C GLY A 30 9.21 5.35 -4.17
N LYS A 31 8.75 4.30 -3.48
CA LYS A 31 9.19 2.92 -3.77
C LYS A 31 8.73 2.44 -5.15
N ILE A 32 7.51 2.76 -5.60
CA ILE A 32 7.05 2.43 -6.96
C ILE A 32 7.98 3.07 -8.01
N LYS A 33 8.35 4.34 -7.85
CA LYS A 33 9.28 5.02 -8.76
C LYS A 33 10.66 4.35 -8.73
N TRP A 34 11.16 3.98 -7.55
CA TRP A 34 12.44 3.31 -7.40
C TRP A 34 12.45 1.93 -8.07
N ILE A 35 11.39 1.13 -7.88
CA ILE A 35 11.21 -0.17 -8.54
C ILE A 35 11.14 0.01 -10.06
N ARG A 36 10.41 1.00 -10.56
CA ARG A 36 10.36 1.32 -12.00
C ARG A 36 11.73 1.71 -12.57
N GLY A 37 12.62 2.26 -11.75
CA GLY A 37 14.01 2.55 -12.07
C GLY A 37 14.97 1.35 -11.94
N GLY A 38 14.46 0.15 -11.71
CA GLY A 38 15.25 -1.08 -11.62
C GLY A 38 15.64 -1.51 -10.21
N ALA A 39 15.09 -0.88 -9.16
CA ALA A 39 15.34 -1.24 -7.76
C ALA A 39 16.83 -1.27 -7.36
N VAL A 40 17.67 -0.52 -8.08
CA VAL A 40 19.13 -0.50 -7.86
C VAL A 40 19.41 -0.02 -6.44
N GLY A 41 20.11 -0.86 -5.67
CA GLY A 41 20.51 -0.57 -4.29
C GLY A 41 19.41 -0.72 -3.23
N MET A 42 18.22 -1.24 -3.56
CA MET A 42 17.18 -1.50 -2.56
C MET A 42 17.61 -2.59 -1.57
N GLN A 43 17.44 -2.32 -0.28
CA GLN A 43 17.72 -3.25 0.80
C GLN A 43 16.45 -3.96 1.28
N ALA A 44 16.62 -4.95 2.16
CA ALA A 44 15.49 -5.71 2.70
C ALA A 44 14.43 -4.81 3.38
N LEU A 45 14.85 -3.74 4.07
CA LEU A 45 13.93 -2.78 4.68
C LEU A 45 13.14 -1.97 3.63
N ASP A 46 13.74 -1.65 2.48
CA ASP A 46 13.02 -0.97 1.40
C ASP A 46 11.93 -1.85 0.79
N TRP A 47 12.20 -3.16 0.69
CA TRP A 47 11.19 -4.13 0.28
C TRP A 47 10.12 -4.34 1.33
N PHE A 48 10.50 -4.34 2.61
CA PHE A 48 9.53 -4.36 3.71
C PHE A 48 8.59 -3.15 3.64
N ASP A 49 9.11 -1.95 3.34
CA ASP A 49 8.30 -0.76 3.14
C ASP A 49 7.29 -0.91 1.98
N VAL A 50 7.72 -1.48 0.86
CA VAL A 50 6.82 -1.77 -0.28
C VAL A 50 5.66 -2.64 0.16
N VAL A 51 5.94 -3.71 0.90
CA VAL A 51 4.92 -4.64 1.39
C VAL A 51 4.02 -3.97 2.42
N LEU A 52 4.60 -3.31 3.43
CA LEU A 52 3.86 -2.71 4.54
C LEU A 52 2.90 -1.61 4.05
N HIS A 53 3.39 -0.70 3.21
CA HIS A 53 2.59 0.42 2.71
C HIS A 53 1.74 0.01 1.49
N GLY A 54 2.11 -1.06 0.78
CA GLY A 54 1.33 -1.64 -0.32
C GLY A 54 0.17 -2.52 0.15
N PHE A 55 0.27 -3.16 1.32
CA PHE A 55 -0.71 -4.12 1.82
C PHE A 55 -2.14 -3.57 1.95
N PRO A 56 -2.38 -2.35 2.48
CA PRO A 56 -3.72 -1.74 2.50
C PRO A 56 -4.37 -1.66 1.11
N TRP A 57 -3.58 -1.31 0.08
CA TRP A 57 -4.07 -1.20 -1.29
C TRP A 57 -4.44 -2.56 -1.87
N VAL A 58 -3.68 -3.61 -1.57
CA VAL A 58 -4.03 -4.99 -1.93
C VAL A 58 -5.37 -5.39 -1.30
N LEU A 59 -5.60 -5.06 -0.03
CA LEU A 59 -6.89 -5.30 0.63
C LEU A 59 -8.03 -4.53 -0.06
N LEU A 60 -7.81 -3.27 -0.44
CA LEU A 60 -8.80 -2.47 -1.16
C LEU A 60 -9.14 -3.07 -2.52
N ILE A 61 -8.12 -3.44 -3.31
CA ILE A 61 -8.30 -4.12 -4.60
C ILE A 61 -9.07 -5.43 -4.41
N ARG A 62 -8.75 -6.22 -3.39
CA ARG A 62 -9.47 -7.45 -3.05
C ARG A 62 -10.95 -7.18 -2.74
N LEU A 63 -11.28 -6.07 -2.05
CA LEU A 63 -12.67 -5.68 -1.81
C LEU A 63 -13.40 -5.26 -3.08
N LEU A 64 -12.73 -4.50 -3.94
CA LEU A 64 -13.27 -4.09 -5.24
C LEU A 64 -13.58 -5.31 -6.12
N ILE A 65 -12.64 -6.26 -6.22
CA ILE A 65 -12.84 -7.51 -6.98
C ILE A 65 -14.02 -8.30 -6.43
N ARG A 66 -14.12 -8.44 -5.10
CA ARG A 66 -15.27 -9.12 -4.47
C ARG A 66 -16.62 -8.45 -4.71
N ARG A 67 -16.62 -7.19 -5.14
CA ARG A 67 -17.84 -6.42 -5.44
C ARG A 67 -18.25 -6.52 -6.91
N LEU A 68 -17.35 -6.99 -7.79
CA LEU A 68 -17.68 -7.28 -9.17
C LEU A 68 -18.75 -8.39 -9.22
N PRO A 69 -19.72 -8.31 -10.15
CA PRO A 69 -20.75 -9.32 -10.33
C PRO A 69 -20.18 -10.67 -10.77
#